data_AF-A0A0T9UI93-F1
#
_entry.id   AF-A0A0T9UI93-F1
#
_cell.length_a   1.000
_cell.length_b   1.000
_cell.length_c   1.000
_cell.angle_alpha   90.00
_cell.angle_beta   90.00
_cell.angle_gamma   90.00
#
_symmetry.space_group_name_H-M   'P 1'
#
loop_
_entity.id
_entity.type
_entity.pdbx_description
1 polymer ?
#
loop_
_entity_poly.entity_id
_entity_poly.type
_entity_poly.pdbx_seq_one_letter_code
_entity_poly.pdbx_strand_id
1 'polypeptide(L)'
;MLCCGTRTYSLDCDHSFIKNDNVDDVISKCNSQELMISGHYFEDKETTSFSLSYAKGDDNFNALMMEKAYLLTNENTCYMASPNITKLDKSNIMAIKALNNINNKEGLIHAKARENLNQVIAGKYYGVTTDDINIDKWININPLTKALMFCIKDNHNESDINAIISERVIQYYQYATAEISSLDTDVEILTNAMLLTTFSFQYRIPLTDKLMGENIEPNESNKKQWRNAIYIP
;
A
#
# COMPACT_ATOMS: atom_id res chain seq x y z
N MET A 1 10.10 34.41 -10.78
CA MET A 1 8.65 34.64 -10.71
C MET A 1 7.99 33.74 -11.74
N LEU A 2 7.52 32.57 -11.33
CA LEU A 2 6.76 31.66 -12.16
C LEU A 2 5.41 31.48 -11.44
N CYS A 3 4.36 32.02 -12.06
CA CYS A 3 3.03 32.05 -11.51
C CYS A 3 2.49 30.61 -11.39
N CYS A 4 2.31 30.11 -10.18
CA CYS A 4 1.46 28.96 -9.92
C CYS A 4 0.02 29.38 -10.23
N GLY A 5 -0.53 28.88 -11.33
CA GLY A 5 -1.96 29.03 -11.62
C GLY A 5 -2.76 28.30 -10.55
N THR A 6 -3.40 29.06 -9.67
CA THR A 6 -4.43 28.56 -8.76
C THR A 6 -5.60 28.03 -9.61
N ARG A 7 -5.86 26.72 -9.58
CA ARG A 7 -7.20 26.22 -9.90
C ARG A 7 -8.12 26.69 -8.78
N THR A 8 -8.76 27.84 -8.99
CA THR A 8 -9.84 28.32 -8.13
C THR A 8 -11.07 27.49 -8.45
N TYR A 9 -11.41 26.53 -7.59
CA TYR A 9 -12.79 26.05 -7.50
C TYR A 9 -13.54 27.07 -6.65
N SER A 10 -14.48 27.77 -7.28
CA SER A 10 -15.41 28.69 -6.62
C SER A 10 -16.24 27.88 -5.62
N LEU A 11 -15.99 28.07 -4.32
CA LEU A 11 -16.82 27.55 -3.24
C LEU A 11 -17.95 28.55 -3.00
N ASP A 12 -19.00 28.42 -3.80
CA ASP A 12 -20.33 28.90 -3.43
C ASP A 12 -21.26 27.69 -3.51
N CYS A 13 -21.86 27.30 -2.39
CA CYS A 13 -23.25 26.84 -2.26
C CYS A 13 -23.55 26.46 -0.80
N ASP A 14 -24.36 27.30 -0.14
CA ASP A 14 -25.15 26.94 1.04
C ASP A 14 -26.07 25.77 0.69
N HIS A 15 -25.82 24.57 1.22
CA HIS A 15 -26.77 23.45 1.15
C HIS A 15 -27.01 22.85 2.54
N SER A 16 -28.22 23.07 3.04
CA SER A 16 -28.76 22.47 4.24
C SER A 16 -29.00 20.98 4.04
N PHE A 17 -28.42 20.14 4.90
CA PHE A 17 -28.65 18.69 4.91
C PHE A 17 -30.10 18.34 5.23
N ILE A 18 -30.78 17.64 4.32
CA ILE A 18 -32.05 16.96 4.62
C ILE A 18 -31.72 15.57 5.15
N LYS A 19 -31.98 15.36 6.43
CA LYS A 19 -31.88 14.05 7.08
C LYS A 19 -33.05 13.19 6.56
N ASN A 20 -32.75 12.18 5.75
CA ASN A 20 -33.76 11.21 5.32
C ASN A 20 -33.83 10.07 6.34
N ASP A 21 -34.94 10.04 7.09
CA ASP A 21 -35.31 8.95 7.99
C ASP A 21 -35.88 7.78 7.18
N ASN A 22 -35.06 7.06 6.41
CA ASN A 22 -35.40 5.67 6.08
C ASN A 22 -34.21 4.84 5.62
N VAL A 23 -34.20 3.62 6.13
CA VAL A 23 -33.07 2.69 6.19
C VAL A 23 -33.06 1.79 4.93
N ASP A 24 -31.85 1.40 4.54
CA ASP A 24 -31.48 0.11 3.92
C ASP A 24 -31.19 -0.08 2.41
N ASP A 25 -31.35 0.86 1.46
CA ASP A 25 -31.01 0.48 0.06
C ASP A 25 -30.53 1.58 -0.92
N VAL A 26 -30.12 2.76 -0.44
CA VAL A 26 -29.75 3.91 -1.32
C VAL A 26 -28.28 4.35 -1.18
N ILE A 27 -27.43 3.61 -0.46
CA ILE A 27 -26.03 4.02 -0.17
C ILE A 27 -25.07 3.80 -1.37
N SER A 28 -25.56 3.41 -2.55
CA SER A 28 -24.72 2.76 -3.57
C SER A 28 -23.98 3.68 -4.57
N LYS A 29 -24.30 4.98 -4.70
CA LYS A 29 -23.58 5.88 -5.65
C LYS A 29 -23.80 7.39 -5.46
N CYS A 30 -24.94 7.81 -4.93
CA CYS A 30 -25.22 9.23 -4.69
C CYS A 30 -24.27 9.83 -3.64
N ASN A 31 -23.93 9.06 -2.59
CA ASN A 31 -23.11 9.58 -1.50
C ASN A 31 -21.63 9.81 -1.89
N SER A 32 -21.03 9.03 -2.80
CA SER A 32 -19.62 9.24 -3.17
C SER A 32 -19.41 10.46 -4.06
N GLN A 33 -20.32 10.73 -5.01
CA GLN A 33 -20.28 11.94 -5.83
C GLN A 33 -20.52 13.19 -4.99
N GLU A 34 -21.46 13.14 -4.05
CA GLU A 34 -21.70 14.22 -3.10
C GLU A 34 -20.47 14.48 -2.22
N LEU A 35 -19.81 13.43 -1.72
CA LEU A 35 -18.55 13.55 -0.95
C LEU A 35 -17.40 14.12 -1.80
N MET A 36 -17.32 13.78 -3.08
CA MET A 36 -16.33 14.38 -3.99
C MET A 36 -16.53 15.89 -4.15
N ILE A 37 -17.78 16.34 -4.15
CA ILE A 37 -18.12 17.76 -4.30
C ILE A 37 -17.94 18.51 -2.98
N SER A 38 -18.44 17.94 -1.88
CA SER A 38 -18.44 18.59 -0.57
C SER A 38 -17.09 18.52 0.14
N GLY A 39 -16.28 17.49 -0.17
CA GLY A 39 -14.96 17.29 0.42
C GLY A 39 -15.00 16.87 1.90
N HIS A 40 -16.14 16.35 2.38
CA HIS A 40 -16.37 15.95 3.77
C HIS A 40 -15.90 14.52 4.09
N TYR A 41 -14.79 14.07 3.49
CA TYR A 41 -14.28 12.69 3.64
C TYR A 41 -13.98 12.27 5.08
N PHE A 42 -13.73 13.23 5.98
CA PHE A 42 -13.26 13.01 7.36
C PHE A 42 -14.19 13.60 8.42
N GLU A 43 -15.48 13.77 8.09
CA GLU A 43 -16.45 14.46 8.95
C GLU A 43 -16.80 13.66 10.21
N ASP A 44 -17.16 12.39 10.03
CA ASP A 44 -17.54 11.48 11.10
C ASP A 44 -16.98 10.07 10.84
N LYS A 45 -17.20 9.17 11.81
CA LYS A 45 -16.65 7.81 11.80
C LYS A 45 -17.14 6.96 10.62
N GLU A 46 -18.42 7.04 10.30
CA GLU A 46 -19.05 6.27 9.22
C GLU A 46 -18.59 6.80 7.86
N THR A 47 -18.62 8.12 7.68
CA THR A 47 -18.17 8.80 6.47
C THR A 47 -16.69 8.56 6.20
N THR A 48 -15.85 8.57 7.24
CA THR A 48 -14.41 8.29 7.13
C THR A 48 -14.17 6.84 6.72
N SER A 49 -14.81 5.88 7.37
CA SER A 49 -14.67 4.45 7.04
C SER A 49 -15.16 4.16 5.61
N PHE A 50 -16.30 4.77 5.22
CA PHE A 50 -16.81 4.70 3.86
C PHE A 50 -15.81 5.26 2.85
N SER A 51 -15.27 6.46 3.11
CA SER A 51 -14.33 7.13 2.20
C SER A 51 -13.05 6.30 2.02
N LEU A 52 -12.50 5.74 3.10
CA LEU A 52 -11.33 4.87 3.06
C LEU A 52 -11.56 3.59 2.26
N SER A 53 -12.74 2.98 2.40
CA SER A 53 -13.13 1.79 1.66
C SER A 53 -13.37 2.09 0.18
N TYR A 54 -14.13 3.14 -0.12
CA TYR A 54 -14.49 3.55 -1.47
C TYR A 54 -13.28 3.96 -2.30
N ALA A 55 -12.35 4.71 -1.69
CA ALA A 55 -11.10 5.16 -2.32
C ALA A 55 -10.26 3.99 -2.89
N LYS A 56 -10.39 2.78 -2.34
CA LYS A 56 -9.69 1.59 -2.86
C LYS A 56 -10.01 1.29 -4.33
N GLY A 57 -11.23 1.57 -4.76
CA GLY A 57 -11.72 1.24 -6.10
C GLY A 57 -11.75 2.43 -7.07
N ASP A 58 -11.43 3.64 -6.61
CA ASP A 58 -11.53 4.87 -7.40
C ASP A 58 -10.33 5.79 -7.14
N ASP A 59 -9.37 5.79 -8.08
CA ASP A 59 -8.14 6.57 -7.98
C ASP A 59 -8.40 8.08 -7.93
N ASN A 60 -9.43 8.58 -8.62
CA ASN A 60 -9.76 10.00 -8.59
C ASN A 60 -10.35 10.39 -7.24
N PHE A 61 -11.24 9.56 -6.68
CA PHE A 61 -11.76 9.75 -5.33
C PHE A 61 -10.61 9.74 -4.31
N ASN A 62 -9.72 8.74 -4.39
CA ASN A 62 -8.55 8.66 -3.52
C ASN A 62 -7.66 9.91 -3.65
N ALA A 63 -7.43 10.41 -4.87
CA ALA A 63 -6.64 11.60 -5.08
C ALA A 63 -7.23 12.84 -4.41
N LEU A 64 -8.53 13.09 -4.60
CA LEU A 64 -9.21 14.22 -3.95
C LEU A 64 -9.19 14.11 -2.42
N MET A 65 -9.40 12.91 -1.89
CA MET A 65 -9.33 12.64 -0.45
C MET A 65 -7.92 12.93 0.10
N MET A 66 -6.87 12.49 -0.60
CA MET A 66 -5.48 12.75 -0.21
C MET A 66 -5.12 14.23 -0.27
N GLU A 67 -5.54 14.93 -1.33
CA GLU A 67 -5.35 16.38 -1.48
C GLU A 67 -6.03 17.16 -0.36
N LYS A 68 -7.27 16.76 0.00
CA LYS A 68 -8.00 17.33 1.13
C LYS A 68 -7.26 17.11 2.45
N ALA A 69 -6.80 15.89 2.72
CA ALA A 69 -6.05 15.57 3.95
C ALA A 69 -4.78 16.43 4.07
N TYR A 70 -4.03 16.54 2.98
CA TYR A 70 -2.80 17.34 2.96
C TYR A 70 -3.08 18.83 3.15
N LEU A 71 -4.11 19.36 2.49
CA LEU A 71 -4.54 20.75 2.62
C LEU A 71 -4.97 21.08 4.06
N LEU A 72 -5.78 20.23 4.69
CA LEU A 72 -6.25 20.44 6.06
C LEU A 72 -5.10 20.40 7.09
N THR A 73 -4.01 19.70 6.79
CA THR A 73 -2.89 19.52 7.72
C THR A 73 -1.76 20.56 7.51
N ASN A 74 -1.54 21.00 6.26
CA ASN A 74 -0.36 21.81 5.90
C ASN A 74 -0.71 23.18 5.31
N GLU A 75 -2.00 23.49 5.12
CA GLU A 75 -2.51 24.77 4.58
C GLU A 75 -1.95 25.15 3.19
N ASN A 76 -1.37 24.21 2.45
CA ASN A 76 -0.79 24.41 1.13
C ASN A 76 -0.92 23.14 0.26
N THR A 77 -1.14 23.32 -1.03
CA THR A 77 -1.27 22.25 -2.03
C THR A 77 -0.05 22.08 -2.94
N CYS A 78 1.00 22.90 -2.83
CA CYS A 78 2.17 22.83 -3.71
C CYS A 78 2.80 21.43 -3.76
N TYR A 79 2.84 20.73 -2.62
CA TYR A 79 3.37 19.36 -2.56
C TYR A 79 2.53 18.38 -3.38
N MET A 80 1.22 18.57 -3.47
CA MET A 80 0.32 17.67 -4.21
C MET A 80 0.47 17.79 -5.73
N ALA A 81 0.92 18.94 -6.23
CA ALA A 81 1.18 19.12 -7.65
C ALA A 81 2.39 18.32 -8.16
N SER A 82 3.36 18.04 -7.27
CA SER A 82 4.55 17.25 -7.58
C SER A 82 5.09 16.64 -6.30
N PRO A 83 4.50 15.52 -5.83
CA PRO A 83 4.93 14.89 -4.61
C PRO A 83 6.37 14.39 -4.75
N ASN A 84 7.23 14.81 -3.81
CA ASN A 84 8.60 14.35 -3.78
C ASN A 84 8.67 12.93 -3.18
N ILE A 85 8.91 11.93 -4.04
CA ILE A 85 9.03 10.53 -3.64
C ILE A 85 10.50 10.19 -3.42
N THR A 86 10.89 10.03 -2.16
CA THR A 86 12.27 9.73 -1.79
C THR A 86 12.65 8.27 -2.05
N LYS A 87 13.94 7.94 -2.00
CA LYS A 87 14.41 6.55 -2.02
C LYS A 87 13.86 5.73 -0.85
N LEU A 88 13.66 6.39 0.31
CA LEU A 88 13.07 5.78 1.49
C LEU A 88 11.61 5.38 1.23
N ASP A 89 10.85 6.26 0.57
CA ASP A 89 9.48 5.97 0.15
C ASP A 89 9.46 4.79 -0.82
N LYS A 90 10.27 4.83 -1.88
CA LYS A 90 10.32 3.74 -2.88
C LYS A 90 10.64 2.38 -2.25
N SER A 91 11.59 2.35 -1.30
CA SER A 91 11.99 1.12 -0.60
C SER A 91 10.87 0.57 0.29
N ASN A 92 10.19 1.44 1.06
CA ASN A 92 9.08 1.01 1.92
C ASN A 92 7.85 0.61 1.11
N ILE A 93 7.53 1.33 0.03
CA ILE A 93 6.45 0.97 -0.91
C ILE A 93 6.71 -0.41 -1.53
N MET A 94 7.94 -0.66 -1.98
CA MET A 94 8.33 -1.96 -2.52
C MET A 94 8.18 -3.08 -1.49
N ALA A 95 8.59 -2.85 -0.25
CA ALA A 95 8.44 -3.81 0.84
C ALA A 95 6.96 -4.09 1.13
N ILE A 96 6.12 -3.06 1.24
CA ILE A 96 4.68 -3.19 1.49
C ILE A 96 4.01 -4.00 0.37
N LYS A 97 4.24 -3.63 -0.90
CA LYS A 97 3.63 -4.32 -2.05
C LYS A 97 4.08 -5.78 -2.13
N ALA A 98 5.37 -6.06 -1.91
CA ALA A 98 5.88 -7.43 -1.93
C ALA A 98 5.34 -8.28 -0.77
N LEU A 99 5.27 -7.74 0.45
CA LEU A 99 4.67 -8.45 1.60
C LEU A 99 3.18 -8.72 1.36
N ASN A 100 2.42 -7.76 0.85
CA ASN A 100 1.01 -7.97 0.53
C ASN A 100 0.83 -9.09 -0.52
N ASN A 101 1.66 -9.11 -1.56
CA ASN A 101 1.62 -10.16 -2.57
C ASN A 101 1.95 -11.55 -1.99
N ILE A 102 2.90 -11.65 -1.06
CA ILE A 102 3.23 -12.92 -0.40
C ILE A 102 2.08 -13.38 0.50
N ASN A 103 1.54 -12.49 1.34
CA ASN A 103 0.41 -12.80 2.22
C ASN A 103 -0.82 -13.29 1.44
N ASN A 104 -1.11 -12.67 0.29
CA ASN A 104 -2.22 -13.07 -0.57
C ASN A 104 -2.03 -14.45 -1.21
N LYS A 105 -0.78 -14.88 -1.43
CA LYS A 105 -0.45 -16.15 -2.11
C LYS A 105 -0.34 -17.32 -1.14
N GLU A 106 0.24 -17.13 0.04
CA GLU A 106 0.66 -18.24 0.91
C GLU A 106 0.12 -18.20 2.34
N GLY A 107 -0.58 -17.14 2.73
CA GLY A 107 -0.82 -16.88 4.15
C GLY A 107 0.48 -16.55 4.90
N LEU A 108 0.34 -16.30 6.20
CA LEU A 108 1.29 -15.64 7.11
C LEU A 108 2.79 -15.68 6.73
N ILE A 109 3.40 -14.51 6.56
CA ILE A 109 4.84 -14.36 6.33
C ILE A 109 5.66 -14.70 7.58
N HIS A 110 6.65 -15.58 7.43
CA HIS A 110 7.68 -15.79 8.46
C HIS A 110 8.63 -14.58 8.56
N ALA A 111 9.00 -14.19 9.78
CA ALA A 111 9.90 -13.06 10.04
C ALA A 111 11.22 -13.11 9.23
N LYS A 112 11.73 -14.32 8.96
CA LYS A 112 12.95 -14.50 8.15
C LYS A 112 12.77 -14.12 6.68
N ALA A 113 11.59 -14.33 6.11
CA ALA A 113 11.29 -13.90 4.76
C ALA A 113 11.24 -12.36 4.67
N ARG A 114 10.65 -11.69 5.68
CA ARG A 114 10.67 -10.22 5.77
C ARG A 114 12.10 -9.66 5.85
N GLU A 115 12.96 -10.26 6.66
CA GLU A 115 14.38 -9.85 6.78
C GLU A 115 15.13 -9.94 5.45
N ASN A 116 15.00 -11.08 4.76
CA ASN A 116 15.63 -11.29 3.45
C ASN A 116 15.12 -10.30 2.40
N LEU A 117 13.81 -10.04 2.38
CA LEU A 117 13.22 -9.04 1.47
C LEU A 117 13.81 -7.65 1.70
N ASN A 118 13.94 -7.22 2.96
CA ASN A 118 14.54 -5.93 3.30
C ASN A 118 16.00 -5.83 2.83
N GLN A 119 16.79 -6.91 2.97
CA GLN A 119 18.17 -6.92 2.47
C GLN A 119 18.26 -6.72 0.95
N VAL A 120 17.40 -7.40 0.19
CA VAL A 120 17.39 -7.27 -1.28
C VAL A 120 16.96 -5.87 -1.70
N ILE A 121 15.93 -5.30 -1.05
CA ILE A 121 15.46 -3.94 -1.36
C ILE A 121 16.53 -2.89 -1.01
N ALA A 122 17.18 -2.99 0.15
CA ALA A 122 18.26 -2.07 0.53
C ALA A 122 19.40 -2.09 -0.50
N GLY A 123 19.72 -3.27 -1.05
CA GLY A 123 20.70 -3.42 -2.13
C GLY A 123 20.34 -2.70 -3.44
N LYS A 124 19.06 -2.39 -3.70
CA LYS A 124 18.63 -1.67 -4.91
C LYS A 124 18.86 -0.16 -4.84
N TYR A 125 18.87 0.43 -3.64
CA TYR A 125 18.94 1.88 -3.47
C TYR A 125 20.18 2.29 -2.69
N TYR A 126 21.16 2.88 -3.39
CA TYR A 126 22.36 3.41 -2.74
C TYR A 126 21.99 4.42 -1.64
N GLY A 127 22.48 4.15 -0.42
CA GLY A 127 22.24 4.95 0.78
C GLY A 127 21.03 4.52 1.61
N VAL A 128 20.33 3.44 1.24
CA VAL A 128 19.24 2.84 2.05
C VAL A 128 19.78 1.63 2.80
N THR A 129 19.51 1.57 4.11
CA THR A 129 19.84 0.43 4.96
C THR A 129 18.60 -0.44 5.22
N THR A 130 18.78 -1.65 5.77
CA THR A 130 17.65 -2.48 6.18
C THR A 130 16.78 -1.82 7.24
N ASP A 131 17.37 -1.00 8.11
CA ASP A 131 16.68 -0.31 9.20
C ASP A 131 15.81 0.85 8.71
N ASP A 132 16.09 1.34 7.50
CA ASP A 132 15.28 2.33 6.80
C ASP A 132 13.99 1.71 6.22
N ILE A 133 13.97 0.38 6.04
CA ILE A 133 12.81 -0.37 5.53
C ILE A 133 11.99 -0.86 6.72
N ASN A 134 11.20 0.06 7.26
CA ASN A 134 10.36 -0.16 8.43
C ASN A 134 9.02 0.57 8.20
N ILE A 135 7.98 -0.23 7.95
CA ILE A 135 6.64 0.27 7.59
C ILE A 135 6.07 1.17 8.68
N ASP A 136 6.18 0.75 9.94
CA ASP A 136 5.66 1.51 11.08
C ASP A 136 6.38 2.86 11.21
N LYS A 137 7.71 2.86 11.03
CA LYS A 137 8.49 4.10 11.00
C LYS A 137 8.12 4.97 9.81
N TRP A 138 7.94 4.38 8.62
CA TRP A 138 7.62 5.08 7.39
C TRP A 138 6.27 5.81 7.49
N ILE A 139 5.23 5.15 8.01
CA ILE A 139 3.90 5.77 8.23
C ILE A 139 4.00 7.02 9.12
N ASN A 140 4.93 7.05 10.06
CA ASN A 140 5.09 8.16 11.00
C ASN A 140 5.93 9.33 10.45
N ILE A 141 6.63 9.16 9.32
CA ILE A 141 7.51 10.18 8.74
C ILE A 141 7.06 10.64 7.35
N ASN A 142 6.35 9.80 6.59
CA ASN A 142 5.89 10.15 5.26
C ASN A 142 4.83 11.28 5.35
N PRO A 143 4.97 12.38 4.58
CA PRO A 143 4.08 13.53 4.70
C PRO A 143 2.60 13.21 4.44
N LEU A 144 2.33 12.31 3.50
CA LEU A 144 0.96 11.95 3.12
C LEU A 144 0.31 11.01 4.13
N THR A 145 1.05 10.01 4.63
CA THR A 145 0.53 9.11 5.66
C THR A 145 0.23 9.89 6.94
N LYS A 146 1.09 10.82 7.33
CA LYS A 146 0.87 11.72 8.48
C LYS A 146 -0.35 12.61 8.31
N ALA A 147 -0.53 13.21 7.12
CA ALA A 147 -1.68 14.07 6.85
C ALA A 147 -2.99 13.27 6.91
N LEU A 148 -3.02 12.09 6.28
CA LEU A 148 -4.19 11.21 6.31
C LEU A 148 -4.49 10.73 7.74
N MET A 149 -3.48 10.31 8.50
CA MET A 149 -3.61 9.92 9.91
C MET A 149 -4.13 11.08 10.78
N PHE A 150 -3.65 12.31 10.55
CA PHE A 150 -4.08 13.50 11.29
C PHE A 150 -5.57 13.80 11.08
N CYS A 151 -6.08 13.61 9.86
CA CYS A 151 -7.50 13.80 9.56
C CYS A 151 -8.38 12.68 10.14
N ILE A 152 -7.92 11.44 10.07
CA ILE A 152 -8.69 10.26 10.50
C ILE A 152 -8.74 10.13 12.03
N LYS A 153 -7.59 10.28 12.72
CA LYS A 153 -7.46 10.04 14.17
C LYS A 153 -8.08 8.69 14.57
N ASP A 154 -9.02 8.69 15.52
CA ASP A 154 -9.79 7.51 15.97
C ASP A 154 -11.19 7.45 15.31
N ASN A 155 -11.49 8.33 14.35
CA ASN A 155 -12.79 8.42 13.67
C ASN A 155 -12.90 7.39 12.54
N HIS A 156 -12.62 6.12 12.81
CA HIS A 156 -12.64 5.07 11.79
C HIS A 156 -12.99 3.70 12.41
N ASN A 157 -13.45 2.73 11.60
CA ASN A 157 -13.85 1.38 12.05
C ASN A 157 -12.83 0.29 11.72
N GLU A 158 -11.79 0.65 10.98
CA GLU A 158 -10.77 -0.21 10.44
C GLU A 158 -9.88 -0.82 11.55
N SER A 159 -9.72 -2.14 11.52
CA SER A 159 -8.89 -2.87 12.49
C SER A 159 -7.38 -2.70 12.25
N ASP A 160 -6.96 -2.48 11.00
CA ASP A 160 -5.58 -2.20 10.62
C ASP A 160 -5.52 -0.91 9.79
N ILE A 161 -5.68 0.21 10.48
CA ILE A 161 -5.69 1.54 9.84
C ILE A 161 -4.34 1.89 9.20
N ASN A 162 -3.24 1.38 9.75
CA ASN A 162 -1.89 1.59 9.22
C ASN A 162 -1.73 0.96 7.83
N ALA A 163 -2.22 -0.26 7.65
CA ALA A 163 -2.24 -0.91 6.34
C ALA A 163 -3.09 -0.12 5.33
N ILE A 164 -4.26 0.35 5.75
CA ILE A 164 -5.18 1.09 4.87
C ILE A 164 -4.60 2.44 4.47
N ILE A 165 -4.07 3.23 5.42
CA ILE A 165 -3.41 4.50 5.13
C ILE A 165 -2.23 4.30 4.17
N SER A 166 -1.40 3.29 4.41
CA SER A 166 -0.28 2.96 3.53
C SER A 166 -0.75 2.62 2.12
N GLU A 167 -1.81 1.81 1.99
CA GLU A 167 -2.41 1.45 0.70
C GLU A 167 -2.91 2.68 -0.06
N ARG A 168 -3.63 3.59 0.61
CA ARG A 168 -4.18 4.82 0.00
C ARG A 168 -3.08 5.79 -0.46
N VAL A 169 -2.01 5.93 0.32
CA VAL A 169 -0.85 6.75 -0.07
C VAL A 169 -0.11 6.13 -1.25
N ILE A 170 0.09 4.81 -1.27
CA ILE A 170 0.71 4.11 -2.39
C ILE A 170 -0.09 4.30 -3.68
N GLN A 171 -1.42 4.15 -3.59
CA GLN A 171 -2.34 4.36 -4.70
C GLN A 171 -2.26 5.80 -5.22
N TYR A 172 -2.20 6.79 -4.32
CA TYR A 172 -2.01 8.19 -4.72
C TYR A 172 -0.70 8.43 -5.45
N TYR A 173 0.41 7.87 -4.97
CA TYR A 173 1.69 8.05 -5.67
C TYR A 173 1.74 7.38 -7.05
N GLN A 174 1.00 6.27 -7.24
CA GLN A 174 0.82 5.64 -8.56
C GLN A 174 -0.01 6.50 -9.50
N TYR A 175 -1.05 7.15 -8.98
CA TYR A 175 -1.86 8.10 -9.73
C TYR A 175 -1.05 9.35 -10.12
N ALA A 176 -0.34 9.93 -9.16
CA ALA A 176 0.36 11.21 -9.33
C ALA A 176 1.68 11.07 -10.12
N THR A 177 2.32 9.90 -10.11
CA THR A 177 3.64 9.70 -10.72
C THR A 177 3.76 8.34 -11.41
N ALA A 178 4.31 8.32 -12.63
CA ALA A 178 4.66 7.07 -13.30
C ALA A 178 5.83 6.32 -12.63
N GLU A 179 6.56 6.98 -11.72
CA GLU A 179 7.73 6.40 -11.04
C GLU A 179 7.40 5.28 -10.05
N ILE A 180 6.19 5.27 -9.48
CA ILE A 180 5.77 4.17 -8.59
C ILE A 180 5.18 3.00 -9.37
N SER A 181 4.47 3.28 -10.47
CA SER A 181 3.92 2.24 -11.34
C SER A 181 5.02 1.40 -11.99
N SER A 182 6.22 1.95 -12.20
CA SER A 182 7.37 1.19 -12.70
C SER A 182 7.99 0.24 -11.66
N LEU A 183 7.64 0.37 -10.36
CA LEU A 183 8.10 -0.56 -9.32
C LEU A 183 7.38 -1.91 -9.35
N ASP A 184 6.28 -2.04 -10.09
CA ASP A 184 5.47 -3.26 -10.10
C ASP A 184 6.23 -4.50 -10.59
N THR A 185 7.03 -4.36 -11.65
CA THR A 185 7.89 -5.44 -12.15
C THR A 185 8.91 -5.88 -11.11
N ASP A 186 9.52 -4.91 -10.42
CA ASP A 186 10.49 -5.16 -9.37
C ASP A 186 9.85 -5.89 -8.17
N VAL A 187 8.64 -5.49 -7.79
CA VAL A 187 7.86 -6.13 -6.73
C VAL A 187 7.54 -7.58 -7.08
N GLU A 188 7.14 -7.85 -8.32
CA GLU A 188 6.81 -9.20 -8.77
C GLU A 188 8.05 -10.12 -8.72
N ILE A 189 9.19 -9.66 -9.25
CA ILE A 189 10.45 -10.40 -9.22
C ILE A 189 10.84 -10.72 -7.77
N LEU A 190 10.77 -9.72 -6.88
CA LEU A 190 11.09 -9.90 -5.46
C LEU A 190 10.13 -10.88 -4.78
N THR A 191 8.83 -10.76 -5.02
CA THR A 191 7.81 -11.66 -4.49
C THR A 191 8.11 -13.10 -4.89
N ASN A 192 8.36 -13.35 -6.18
CA ASN A 192 8.58 -14.70 -6.69
C ASN A 192 9.91 -15.29 -6.18
N ALA A 193 10.98 -14.49 -6.10
CA ALA A 193 12.25 -14.91 -5.50
C ALA A 193 12.10 -15.25 -4.00
N MET A 194 11.31 -14.46 -3.28
CA MET A 194 11.02 -14.68 -1.86
C MET A 194 10.18 -15.94 -1.62
N LEU A 195 9.18 -16.20 -2.46
CA LEU A 195 8.40 -17.43 -2.42
C LEU A 195 9.31 -18.64 -2.68
N LEU A 196 10.11 -18.61 -3.75
CA LEU A 196 11.03 -19.70 -4.10
C LEU A 196 12.02 -20.01 -2.96
N THR A 197 12.60 -18.98 -2.34
CA THR A 197 13.52 -19.15 -1.21
C THR A 197 12.81 -19.65 0.05
N THR A 198 11.64 -19.10 0.40
CA THR A 198 10.87 -19.54 1.58
C THR A 198 10.39 -20.99 1.44
N PHE A 199 9.90 -21.37 0.27
CA PHE A 199 9.50 -22.75 -0.02
C PHE A 199 10.68 -23.71 -0.06
N SER A 200 11.79 -23.33 -0.67
CA SER A 200 13.00 -24.17 -0.64
C SER A 200 13.56 -24.34 0.78
N PHE A 201 13.31 -23.39 1.69
CA PHE A 201 13.57 -23.56 3.13
C PHE A 201 12.55 -24.47 3.83
N GLN A 202 11.25 -24.37 3.53
CA GLN A 202 10.23 -25.26 4.12
C GLN A 202 10.40 -26.72 3.69
N TYR A 203 10.78 -26.99 2.44
CA TYR A 203 11.14 -28.34 1.98
C TYR A 203 12.56 -28.78 2.39
N ARG A 204 13.38 -27.86 2.94
CA ARG A 204 14.66 -28.17 3.59
C ARG A 204 14.56 -28.23 5.11
N ILE A 205 13.38 -28.02 5.72
CA ILE A 205 13.12 -28.54 7.06
C ILE A 205 13.29 -30.05 6.91
N PRO A 206 14.31 -30.62 7.55
CA PRO A 206 14.88 -31.84 7.06
C PRO A 206 13.87 -32.98 7.24
N LEU A 207 13.80 -33.81 6.20
CA LEU A 207 13.45 -35.23 6.27
C LEU A 207 14.20 -35.98 7.40
N THR A 208 15.05 -35.35 8.22
CA THR A 208 15.78 -36.02 9.31
C THR A 208 14.92 -36.31 10.53
N ASP A 209 13.79 -35.62 10.75
CA ASP A 209 12.93 -35.94 11.91
C ASP A 209 11.74 -36.84 11.57
N LYS A 210 11.51 -37.15 10.29
CA LYS A 210 10.41 -38.04 9.86
C LYS A 210 10.77 -39.21 8.96
N LEU A 211 12.02 -39.33 8.48
CA LEU A 211 12.48 -40.51 7.73
C LEU A 211 13.64 -41.25 8.42
N MET A 212 13.51 -41.50 9.72
CA MET A 212 14.14 -42.70 10.32
C MET A 212 13.38 -44.00 9.98
N GLY A 213 12.41 -43.94 9.06
CA GLY A 213 11.79 -45.12 8.47
C GLY A 213 11.30 -44.80 7.06
N GLU A 214 11.76 -45.59 6.09
CA GLU A 214 11.30 -45.67 4.70
C GLU A 214 12.00 -44.75 3.67
N ASN A 215 12.90 -45.36 2.91
CA ASN A 215 13.52 -44.84 1.70
C ASN A 215 12.45 -44.57 0.62
N ILE A 216 12.22 -43.31 0.29
CA ILE A 216 11.52 -42.93 -0.94
C ILE A 216 12.49 -42.13 -1.80
N GLU A 217 13.03 -42.76 -2.85
CA GLU A 217 13.84 -42.05 -3.84
C GLU A 217 12.97 -41.06 -4.65
N PRO A 218 13.43 -39.82 -4.88
CA PRO A 218 12.69 -38.87 -5.69
C PRO A 218 12.76 -39.24 -7.17
N ASN A 219 11.58 -39.43 -7.76
CA ASN A 219 11.30 -39.63 -9.20
C ASN A 219 12.02 -38.58 -10.08
N GLU A 220 12.59 -39.03 -11.22
CA GLU A 220 13.34 -38.24 -12.21
C GLU A 220 12.64 -36.96 -12.71
N SER A 221 11.30 -36.91 -12.69
CA SER A 221 10.51 -35.72 -13.01
C SER A 221 10.89 -34.53 -12.12
N ASN A 222 11.07 -34.80 -10.81
CA ASN A 222 11.46 -33.78 -9.84
C ASN A 222 12.91 -33.35 -10.09
N LYS A 223 13.83 -34.24 -10.44
CA LYS A 223 15.23 -33.83 -10.72
C LYS A 223 15.35 -32.90 -11.93
N LYS A 224 14.43 -33.00 -12.91
CA LYS A 224 14.43 -32.17 -14.13
C LYS A 224 13.97 -30.73 -13.88
N GLN A 225 12.99 -30.51 -13.00
CA GLN A 225 12.52 -29.16 -12.66
C GLN A 225 13.58 -28.34 -11.90
N TRP A 226 14.41 -28.98 -11.08
CA TRP A 226 15.41 -28.29 -10.26
C TRP A 226 16.65 -27.86 -11.06
N ARG A 227 17.00 -28.58 -12.14
CA ARG A 227 18.10 -28.18 -13.02
C ARG A 227 17.78 -26.95 -13.88
N ASN A 228 16.51 -26.78 -14.26
CA ASN A 228 16.10 -25.64 -15.09
C ASN A 228 15.94 -24.34 -14.28
N ALA A 229 15.80 -24.42 -12.95
CA ALA A 229 15.67 -23.24 -12.09
C ALA A 229 17.01 -22.64 -11.65
N ILE A 230 18.12 -23.38 -11.79
CA ILE A 230 19.48 -22.93 -11.40
C ILE A 230 20.20 -22.24 -12.58
N TYR A 231 19.66 -22.34 -13.79
CA TYR A 231 20.15 -21.61 -14.96
C TYR A 231 19.10 -20.61 -15.42
N ILE A 232 19.23 -19.37 -14.96
CA ILE A 232 18.79 -18.20 -15.71
C ILE A 232 20.06 -17.33 -15.92
N PRO A 233 20.46 -17.04 -17.17
CA PRO A 233 21.61 -16.19 -17.49
C PRO A 233 21.44 -14.74 -17.02
#